data_AF-C6LD98-F1
#
_entry.id   AF-C6LD98-F1
#
_cell.length_a   1.000
_cell.length_b   1.000
_cell.length_c   1.000
_cell.angle_alpha   90.00
_cell.angle_beta   90.00
_cell.angle_gamma   90.00
#
_symmetry.space_group_name_H-M   'P 1'
#
loop_
_entity.id
_entity.type
_entity.pdbx_description
1 polymer ?
#
loop_
_entity_poly.entity_id
_entity_poly.type
_entity_poly.pdbx_seq_one_letter_code
_entity_poly.pdbx_strand_id
1 'polypeptide(L)'
;MSRIIDKIRDSSFSKEGCHITQKEVNAVFDEQVQLCADTLQKKTKEYTGDDTDRLGAFKAAAALQHTTPERALAGMLAKHIVSLYDMCFDDDTDYDLSTWNEKITDSLNYLFLLKAIVKEGHTNQTD
;
A
#
# COMPACT_ATOMS: atom_id res chain seq x y z
N MET A 1 7.25 -17.24 -20.81
CA MET A 1 6.51 -15.95 -20.77
C MET A 1 5.42 -15.87 -21.86
N SER A 2 4.57 -16.90 -22.02
CA SER A 2 3.56 -16.90 -23.12
C SER A 2 2.16 -17.35 -22.69
N ARG A 3 1.91 -17.65 -21.41
CA ARG A 3 0.57 -18.09 -20.96
C ARG A 3 -0.25 -17.00 -20.27
N ILE A 4 0.40 -15.94 -19.79
CA ILE A 4 -0.26 -14.83 -19.08
C ILE A 4 -0.87 -13.83 -20.07
N ILE A 5 -0.23 -13.62 -21.23
CA ILE A 5 -0.67 -12.64 -22.24
C ILE A 5 -1.91 -13.15 -22.99
N ASP A 6 -2.03 -14.46 -23.21
CA ASP A 6 -3.18 -15.05 -23.92
C ASP A 6 -4.47 -15.01 -23.08
N LYS A 7 -4.36 -15.06 -21.75
CA LYS A 7 -5.53 -14.98 -20.84
C LYS A 7 -6.14 -13.57 -20.77
N ILE A 8 -5.40 -12.54 -21.21
CA ILE A 8 -5.83 -11.13 -21.19
C ILE A 8 -6.57 -10.75 -22.49
N ARG A 9 -6.40 -11.51 -23.58
CA ARG A 9 -6.94 -11.14 -24.90
C ARG A 9 -8.37 -11.64 -25.16
N ASP A 10 -8.87 -12.61 -24.40
CA ASP A 10 -10.11 -13.34 -24.73
C ASP A 10 -11.31 -13.04 -23.83
N SER A 11 -11.26 -11.97 -23.01
CA SER A 11 -12.44 -11.53 -22.26
C SER A 11 -13.27 -10.53 -23.06
N SER A 12 -14.15 -11.04 -23.92
CA SER A 12 -15.36 -10.30 -24.26
C SER A 12 -16.17 -10.09 -22.97
N PHE A 13 -15.96 -8.96 -22.30
CA PHE A 13 -16.68 -8.61 -21.09
C PHE A 13 -18.18 -8.42 -21.43
N SER A 14 -18.96 -9.48 -21.28
CA SER A 14 -20.43 -9.35 -21.18
C SER A 14 -20.72 -8.46 -19.97
N LYS A 15 -21.56 -7.44 -20.15
CA LYS A 15 -22.02 -6.53 -19.08
C LYS A 15 -23.07 -7.17 -18.16
N GLU A 16 -23.20 -8.48 -18.17
CA GLU A 16 -24.04 -9.22 -17.24
C GLU A 16 -23.20 -9.59 -16.01
N GLY A 17 -23.44 -8.88 -14.90
CA GLY A 17 -22.76 -9.15 -13.62
C GLY A 17 -21.94 -8.00 -13.04
N CYS A 18 -22.17 -6.73 -13.42
CA CYS A 18 -21.56 -5.62 -12.69
C CYS A 18 -22.27 -5.46 -11.33
N HIS A 19 -21.78 -6.17 -10.32
CA HIS A 19 -22.34 -6.17 -8.96
C HIS A 19 -22.05 -4.88 -8.18
N ILE A 20 -21.11 -4.06 -8.64
CA ILE A 20 -20.72 -2.79 -8.02
C ILE A 20 -20.93 -1.62 -8.99
N THR A 21 -21.69 -0.62 -8.56
CA THR A 21 -21.94 0.61 -9.31
C THR A 21 -20.76 1.57 -9.21
N GLN A 22 -20.69 2.56 -10.11
CA GLN A 22 -19.70 3.64 -10.00
C GLN A 22 -19.76 4.36 -8.65
N LYS A 23 -20.98 4.52 -8.10
CA LYS A 23 -21.18 5.14 -6.79
C LYS A 23 -20.56 4.30 -5.67
N GLU A 24 -20.71 2.98 -5.72
CA GLU A 24 -20.13 2.08 -4.73
C GLU A 24 -18.61 2.01 -4.85
N VAL A 25 -18.05 2.05 -6.07
CA VAL A 25 -16.59 2.17 -6.26
C VAL A 25 -16.04 3.45 -5.62
N ASN A 26 -16.73 4.58 -5.81
CA ASN A 26 -16.33 5.84 -5.16
C ASN A 26 -16.46 5.75 -3.63
N ALA A 27 -17.50 5.10 -3.11
CA ALA A 27 -17.65 4.88 -1.67
C ALA A 27 -16.50 4.03 -1.11
N VAL A 28 -16.08 2.97 -1.80
CA VAL A 28 -14.91 2.16 -1.44
C VAL A 28 -13.64 3.02 -1.42
N PHE A 29 -13.45 3.90 -2.41
CA PHE A 29 -12.31 4.82 -2.43
C PHE A 29 -12.32 5.76 -1.22
N ASP A 30 -13.45 6.41 -0.94
CA ASP A 30 -13.58 7.37 0.17
C ASP A 30 -13.35 6.68 1.52
N GLU A 31 -13.94 5.50 1.73
CA GLU A 31 -13.72 4.67 2.92
C GLU A 31 -12.25 4.29 3.07
N GLN A 32 -11.61 3.85 1.99
CA GLN A 32 -10.22 3.44 2.02
C GLN A 32 -9.27 4.61 2.32
N VAL A 33 -9.56 5.80 1.80
CA VAL A 33 -8.82 7.03 2.13
C VAL A 33 -8.96 7.35 3.62
N GLN A 34 -10.16 7.25 4.18
CA GLN A 34 -10.40 7.48 5.60
C GLN A 34 -9.63 6.47 6.47
N LEU A 35 -9.68 5.18 6.15
CA LEU A 35 -8.94 4.14 6.86
C LEU A 35 -7.42 4.37 6.82
N CYS A 36 -6.90 4.82 5.68
CA CYS A 36 -5.49 5.21 5.56
C CYS A 36 -5.15 6.36 6.51
N ALA A 37 -5.98 7.41 6.54
CA ALA A 37 -5.78 8.56 7.40
C ALA A 37 -5.79 8.18 8.89
N ASP A 38 -6.81 7.43 9.33
CA ASP A 38 -6.96 7.00 10.72
C ASP A 38 -5.78 6.11 11.16
N THR A 39 -5.40 5.16 10.31
CA THR A 39 -4.27 4.25 10.56
C THR A 39 -2.95 5.01 10.66
N LEU A 40 -2.69 5.94 9.73
CA LEU A 40 -1.48 6.77 9.76
C LEU A 40 -1.43 7.64 11.01
N GLN A 41 -2.54 8.26 11.41
CA GLN A 41 -2.60 9.08 12.63
C GLN A 41 -2.33 8.24 13.87
N LYS A 42 -2.98 7.09 14.00
CA LYS A 42 -2.78 6.16 15.12
C LYS A 42 -1.33 5.66 15.19
N LYS A 43 -0.80 5.13 14.09
CA LYS A 43 0.59 4.62 14.02
C LYS A 43 1.61 5.73 14.27
N THR A 44 1.37 6.95 13.80
CA THR A 44 2.27 8.09 14.08
C THR A 44 2.36 8.34 15.58
N LYS A 45 1.22 8.43 16.27
CA LYS A 45 1.20 8.60 17.72
C LYS A 45 1.95 7.47 18.46
N GLU A 46 1.86 6.24 17.97
CA GLU A 46 2.55 5.08 18.54
C GLU A 46 4.07 5.10 18.31
N TYR A 47 4.53 5.49 17.10
CA TYR A 47 5.95 5.39 16.73
C TYR A 47 6.77 6.64 16.99
N THR A 48 6.16 7.82 16.88
CA THR A 48 6.88 9.10 17.06
C THR A 48 6.54 9.79 18.36
N GLY A 49 5.44 9.43 19.03
CA GLY A 49 4.97 10.19 20.20
C GLY A 49 4.73 11.65 19.81
N ASP A 50 5.47 12.56 20.45
CA ASP A 50 5.49 14.00 20.14
C ASP A 50 6.56 14.40 19.10
N ASP A 51 7.36 13.44 18.60
CA ASP A 51 8.36 13.70 17.57
C ASP A 51 7.71 14.04 16.22
N THR A 52 8.26 15.05 15.58
CA THR A 52 7.81 15.60 14.30
C THR A 52 8.30 14.80 13.10
N ASP A 53 9.39 14.01 13.23
CA ASP A 53 9.93 13.22 12.11
C ASP A 53 9.21 11.86 11.95
N ARG A 54 8.14 11.88 11.17
CA ARG A 54 7.36 10.68 10.78
C ARG A 54 8.13 9.70 9.89
N LEU A 55 9.31 10.08 9.39
CA LEU A 55 10.15 9.27 8.51
C LEU A 55 11.41 8.73 9.21
N GLY A 56 11.65 9.12 10.47
CA GLY A 56 12.87 8.80 11.23
C GLY A 56 13.16 7.31 11.31
N ALA A 57 12.12 6.47 11.47
CA ALA A 57 12.26 5.02 11.49
C ALA A 57 12.84 4.45 10.18
N PHE A 58 12.46 4.99 9.02
CA PHE A 58 12.99 4.54 7.72
C PHE A 58 14.43 5.01 7.51
N LYS A 59 14.76 6.23 7.96
CA LYS A 59 16.15 6.75 7.94
C LYS A 59 17.06 5.89 8.83
N ALA A 60 16.61 5.55 10.03
CA ALA A 60 17.32 4.65 10.93
C ALA A 60 17.49 3.25 10.33
N ALA A 61 16.41 2.67 9.78
CA ALA A 61 16.47 1.38 9.10
C ALA A 61 17.41 1.37 7.90
N ALA A 62 17.44 2.46 7.13
CA ALA A 62 18.34 2.64 6.00
C ALA A 62 19.81 2.71 6.43
N ALA A 63 20.11 3.45 7.49
CA ALA A 63 21.46 3.52 8.08
C ALA A 63 21.93 2.14 8.57
N LEU A 64 21.06 1.39 9.26
CA LEU A 64 21.35 0.05 9.75
C LEU A 64 21.61 -0.96 8.62
N GLN A 65 20.91 -0.82 7.49
CA GLN A 65 20.99 -1.74 6.36
C GLN A 65 21.94 -1.27 5.25
N HIS A 66 22.68 -0.17 5.47
CA HIS A 66 23.55 0.44 4.46
C HIS A 66 22.86 0.66 3.10
N THR A 67 21.65 1.20 3.15
CA THR A 67 20.79 1.43 1.98
C THR A 67 20.13 2.82 2.06
N THR A 68 19.26 3.15 1.10
CA THR A 68 18.51 4.42 1.12
C THR A 68 17.18 4.28 1.87
N PRO A 69 16.60 5.35 2.43
CA PRO A 69 15.28 5.30 3.08
C PRO A 69 14.17 4.74 2.18
N GLU A 70 14.20 5.02 0.88
CA GLU A 70 13.26 4.45 -0.10
C GLU A 70 13.40 2.94 -0.20
N ARG A 71 14.63 2.43 -0.22
CA ARG A 71 14.89 0.98 -0.30
C ARG A 71 14.51 0.28 1.00
N ALA A 72 14.80 0.89 2.15
CA ALA A 72 14.40 0.37 3.44
C ALA A 72 12.87 0.28 3.54
N LEU A 73 12.16 1.34 3.13
CA LEU A 73 10.69 1.34 3.08
C LEU A 73 10.17 0.31 2.08
N ALA A 74 10.74 0.22 0.88
CA ALA A 74 10.32 -0.74 -0.14
C ALA A 74 10.39 -2.19 0.37
N GLY A 75 11.40 -2.53 1.17
CA GLY A 75 11.48 -3.83 1.84
C GLY A 75 10.31 -4.09 2.80
N MET A 76 9.89 -3.07 3.56
CA MET A 76 8.73 -3.17 4.45
C MET A 76 7.39 -3.23 3.69
N LEU A 77 7.27 -2.53 2.57
CA LEU A 77 6.12 -2.63 1.66
C LEU A 77 6.02 -4.02 1.02
N ALA A 78 7.17 -4.61 0.65
CA ALA A 78 7.21 -5.86 -0.10
C ALA A 78 6.41 -6.99 0.56
N LYS A 79 6.48 -7.15 1.89
CA LYS A 79 5.70 -8.20 2.59
C LYS A 79 4.18 -8.01 2.45
N HIS A 80 3.70 -6.77 2.36
CA HIS A 80 2.26 -6.49 2.20
C HIS A 80 1.81 -6.76 0.76
N ILE A 81 2.64 -6.41 -0.23
CA ILE A 81 2.37 -6.74 -1.63
C ILE A 81 2.40 -8.25 -1.86
N VAL A 82 3.40 -8.96 -1.34
CA VAL A 82 3.45 -10.43 -1.44
C VAL A 82 2.21 -11.06 -0.82
N SER A 83 1.81 -10.62 0.39
CA SER A 83 0.58 -11.10 1.03
C SER A 83 -0.68 -10.85 0.19
N LEU A 84 -0.80 -9.70 -0.47
CA LEU A 84 -1.93 -9.43 -1.37
C LEU A 84 -1.92 -10.34 -2.59
N TYR A 85 -0.74 -10.63 -3.16
CA TYR A 85 -0.62 -11.60 -4.23
C TYR A 85 -1.06 -12.98 -3.75
N ASP A 86 -0.52 -13.46 -2.64
CA ASP A 86 -0.88 -14.77 -2.07
C ASP A 86 -2.40 -14.87 -1.87
N MET A 87 -3.04 -13.85 -1.28
CA MET A 87 -4.50 -13.82 -1.09
C MET A 87 -5.29 -13.82 -2.41
N CYS A 88 -4.80 -13.15 -3.46
CA CYS A 88 -5.46 -13.12 -4.77
C CYS A 88 -5.34 -14.45 -5.54
N PHE A 89 -4.35 -15.28 -5.21
CA PHE A 89 -4.05 -16.53 -5.91
C PHE A 89 -4.35 -17.79 -5.07
N ASP A 90 -4.86 -17.61 -3.86
CA ASP A 90 -5.30 -18.68 -2.98
C ASP A 90 -6.78 -18.98 -3.24
N ASP A 91 -7.02 -20.00 -4.05
CA ASP A 91 -8.38 -20.46 -4.39
C ASP A 91 -9.04 -21.26 -3.24
N ASP A 92 -8.28 -21.61 -2.20
CA ASP A 92 -8.73 -22.51 -1.13
C ASP A 92 -9.17 -21.76 0.14
N THR A 93 -8.89 -20.45 0.24
CA THR A 93 -9.15 -19.64 1.44
C THR A 93 -10.07 -18.46 1.15
N ASP A 94 -11.17 -18.36 1.90
CA ASP A 94 -12.01 -17.16 1.94
C ASP A 94 -11.50 -16.20 3.02
N TYR A 95 -10.72 -15.20 2.59
CA TYR A 95 -10.20 -14.17 3.48
C TYR A 95 -11.28 -13.16 3.83
N ASP A 96 -11.42 -12.86 5.13
CA ASP A 96 -12.37 -11.85 5.56
C ASP A 96 -12.02 -10.45 5.03
N LEU A 97 -13.03 -9.59 4.92
CA LEU A 97 -12.85 -8.20 4.48
C LEU A 97 -11.88 -7.43 5.39
N SER A 98 -11.77 -7.81 6.66
CA SER A 98 -10.86 -7.16 7.61
C SER A 98 -9.39 -7.37 7.23
N THR A 99 -9.03 -8.58 6.78
CA THR A 99 -7.69 -8.92 6.31
C THR A 99 -7.37 -8.18 5.02
N TRP A 100 -8.31 -8.14 4.06
CA TRP A 100 -8.18 -7.34 2.84
C TRP A 100 -7.94 -5.86 3.17
N ASN A 101 -8.80 -5.29 4.02
CA ASN A 101 -8.70 -3.90 4.44
C ASN A 101 -7.35 -3.61 5.12
N GLU A 102 -6.86 -4.48 6.00
CA GLU A 102 -5.54 -4.31 6.63
C GLU A 102 -4.42 -4.26 5.59
N LYS A 103 -4.33 -5.26 4.70
CA LYS A 103 -3.24 -5.36 3.72
C LYS A 103 -3.27 -4.24 2.68
N ILE A 104 -4.47 -3.86 2.21
CA ILE A 104 -4.65 -2.73 1.28
C ILE A 104 -4.27 -1.43 1.98
N THR A 105 -4.77 -1.20 3.21
CA THR A 105 -4.48 0.02 3.98
C THR A 105 -2.99 0.18 4.25
N ASP A 106 -2.32 -0.88 4.71
CA ASP A 106 -0.89 -0.83 4.96
C ASP A 106 -0.10 -0.56 3.68
N SER A 107 -0.44 -1.23 2.57
CA SER A 107 0.22 -1.01 1.27
C SER A 107 0.09 0.43 0.80
N LEU A 108 -1.12 1.00 0.85
CA LEU A 108 -1.36 2.41 0.49
C LEU A 108 -0.60 3.37 1.41
N ASN A 109 -0.61 3.12 2.71
CA ASN A 109 0.10 3.94 3.69
C ASN A 109 1.62 3.95 3.44
N TYR A 110 2.22 2.80 3.14
CA TYR A 110 3.63 2.76 2.75
C TYR A 110 3.89 3.51 1.45
N LEU A 111 2.99 3.46 0.45
CA LEU A 111 3.13 4.25 -0.77
C LEU A 111 3.04 5.76 -0.51
N PHE A 112 2.17 6.20 0.40
CA PHE A 112 2.10 7.61 0.82
C PHE A 112 3.37 8.06 1.55
N LEU A 113 3.92 7.21 2.43
CA LEU A 113 5.18 7.48 3.13
C LEU A 113 6.37 7.49 2.17
N LEU A 114 6.39 6.59 1.17
CA LEU A 114 7.40 6.59 0.12
C LEU A 114 7.38 7.92 -0.66
N LYS A 115 6.18 8.39 -1.04
CA LYS A 115 6.02 9.71 -1.68
C LYS A 115 6.57 10.83 -0.80
N ALA A 116 6.39 10.76 0.52
CA ALA A 116 6.96 11.73 1.45
C ALA A 116 8.48 11.69 1.50
N ILE A 117 9.10 10.50 1.56
CA ILE A 117 10.56 10.33 1.51
C ILE A 117 11.13 10.91 0.21
N VAL A 118 10.56 10.57 -0.95
CA VAL A 118 11.02 11.08 -2.24
C VAL A 118 10.92 12.61 -2.30
N LYS A 119 9.83 13.19 -1.77
CA LYS A 119 9.66 14.64 -1.71
C LYS A 119 10.68 15.31 -0.78
N GLU A 120 10.97 14.71 0.38
CA GLU A 120 11.99 15.20 1.31
C GLU A 120 13.37 15.19 0.64
N GLY A 121 13.73 14.09 -0.02
CA GLY A 121 15.00 13.95 -0.75
C GLY A 121 15.21 14.99 -1.85
N HIS A 122 14.15 15.39 -2.56
CA HIS A 122 14.24 16.48 -3.56
C HIS A 122 14.38 17.85 -2.93
N THR A 123 13.68 18.12 -1.82
CA THR A 123 13.78 19.42 -1.11
C THR A 123 15.21 19.67 -0.64
N ASN A 124 15.83 18.66 -0.02
CA ASN A 124 17.19 18.74 0.51
C ASN A 124 18.31 18.86 -0.54
N GLN A 125 18.01 18.67 -1.83
CA GLN A 125 18.98 18.87 -2.93
C GLN A 125 18.97 20.30 -3.48
N THR A 126 18.01 21.12 -3.06
CA THR A 126 17.82 22.49 -3.57
C THR A 126 18.39 23.56 -2.63
N ASP A 127 18.98 23.13 -1.51
CA ASP A 127 19.75 23.94 -0.54
C ASP A 127 21.25 23.62 -0.67
#